data_AF-A0A9D5RA50-F1
#
_entry.id   AF-A0A9D5RA50-F1
#
_cell.length_a   1.000
_cell.length_b   1.000
_cell.length_c   1.000
_cell.angle_alpha   90.00
_cell.angle_beta   90.00
_cell.angle_gamma   90.00
#
_symmetry.space_group_name_H-M   'P 1'
#
loop_
_entity.id
_entity.type
_entity.pdbx_description
1 polymer ?
#
loop_
_entity_poly.entity_id
_entity_poly.type
_entity_poly.pdbx_seq_one_letter_code
_entity_poly.pdbx_strand_id
1 'polypeptide(L)'
;MIHIYKESDYTDALKLKKKLLYIYFAILSVFVVAAAIVFVLYLRLPYASTPEIERKANLYLVLNSVITGICIIFSFIYLSIPYKRVRAYFKLLDDIKTGQKIKNVSTFIQNDESITEIGNVDFHTMVVLEWSNKTQEFMRRNVLVDKEKPMPALKNGDIITYVTHSNVLLSYGLKSDDDVFEELEVKE
;
A
#
# COMPACT_ATOMS: atom_id res chain seq x y z
N MET A 1 -1.94 -23.34 12.04
CA MET A 1 -2.48 -22.18 11.29
C MET A 1 -1.46 -21.74 10.24
N ILE A 2 -1.92 -21.37 9.05
CA ILE A 2 -1.13 -20.82 7.95
C ILE A 2 -1.06 -19.30 8.14
N HIS A 3 0.15 -18.76 8.25
CA HIS A 3 0.40 -17.32 8.35
C HIS A 3 0.63 -16.72 6.96
N ILE A 4 -0.11 -15.65 6.63
CA ILE A 4 -0.07 -15.01 5.31
C ILE A 4 1.13 -14.06 5.19
N TYR A 5 1.39 -13.30 6.25
CA TYR A 5 2.47 -12.32 6.30
C TYR A 5 3.71 -12.88 6.96
N LYS A 6 4.86 -12.63 6.35
CA LYS A 6 6.19 -12.94 6.90
C LYS A 6 6.86 -11.64 7.34
N GLU A 7 7.83 -11.76 8.25
CA GLU A 7 8.62 -10.59 8.68
C GLU A 7 9.43 -9.97 7.52
N SER A 8 9.82 -10.79 6.54
CA SER A 8 10.48 -10.33 5.32
C SER A 8 9.64 -9.30 4.56
N ASP A 9 8.31 -9.49 4.50
CA ASP A 9 7.39 -8.61 3.75
C ASP A 9 7.45 -7.17 4.29
N TYR A 10 7.53 -7.01 5.62
CA TYR A 10 7.67 -5.69 6.25
C TYR A 10 9.00 -5.04 5.86
N THR A 11 10.10 -5.79 5.92
CA THR A 11 11.42 -5.26 5.59
C THR A 11 11.55 -4.87 4.13
N ASP A 12 10.91 -5.62 3.23
CA ASP A 12 10.96 -5.39 1.80
C ASP A 12 10.07 -4.20 1.40
N ALA A 13 8.89 -4.07 2.00
CA ALA A 13 8.05 -2.87 1.86
C ALA A 13 8.77 -1.61 2.36
N LEU A 14 9.49 -1.69 3.49
CA LEU A 14 10.29 -0.58 4.01
C LEU A 14 11.43 -0.20 3.05
N LYS A 15 12.16 -1.18 2.50
CA LYS A 15 13.21 -0.94 1.50
C LYS A 15 12.64 -0.31 0.24
N LEU A 16 11.50 -0.79 -0.26
CA LEU A 16 10.85 -0.27 -1.46
C LEU A 16 10.43 1.19 -1.26
N LYS A 17 9.80 1.52 -0.13
CA LYS A 17 9.43 2.90 0.24
C LYS A 17 10.64 3.83 0.22
N LYS A 18 11.75 3.42 0.86
CA LYS A 18 12.99 4.22 0.89
C LYS A 18 13.63 4.35 -0.50
N LYS A 19 13.65 3.27 -1.29
CA LYS A 19 14.19 3.25 -2.65
C LYS A 19 13.43 4.22 -3.56
N LEU A 20 12.11 4.21 -3.54
CA LEU A 20 11.30 5.12 -4.35
C LEU A 20 11.54 6.59 -3.99
N LEU A 21 11.68 6.87 -2.69
CA LEU A 21 11.96 8.21 -2.19
C LEU A 21 13.37 8.68 -2.58
N TYR A 22 14.36 7.78 -2.52
CA TYR A 22 15.71 8.05 -3.00
C TYR A 22 15.76 8.34 -4.50
N ILE A 23 15.08 7.54 -5.32
CA ILE A 23 14.98 7.76 -6.78
C ILE A 23 14.36 9.12 -7.08
N TYR A 24 13.31 9.48 -6.35
CA TYR A 24 12.69 10.80 -6.47
C TYR A 24 13.67 11.94 -6.20
N PHE A 25 14.39 11.89 -5.07
CA PHE A 25 15.37 12.93 -4.75
C PHE A 25 16.57 12.96 -5.69
N ALA A 26 17.00 11.80 -6.20
CA ALA A 26 18.04 11.73 -7.21
C ALA A 26 17.61 12.49 -8.48
N ILE A 27 16.41 12.23 -8.99
CA ILE A 27 15.89 12.91 -10.18
C ILE A 27 15.64 14.40 -9.91
N LEU A 28 15.07 14.75 -8.75
CA LEU A 28 14.87 16.14 -8.34
C LEU A 28 16.19 16.90 -8.30
N SER A 29 17.27 16.28 -7.79
CA SER A 29 18.59 16.91 -7.75
C SER A 29 19.12 17.25 -9.14
N VAL A 30 18.87 16.39 -10.14
CA VAL A 30 19.25 16.65 -11.54
C VAL A 30 18.49 17.85 -12.10
N PHE A 31 17.18 17.95 -11.85
CA PHE A 31 16.38 19.10 -12.27
C PHE A 31 16.84 20.40 -11.61
N VAL A 32 17.15 20.37 -10.31
CA VAL A 32 17.65 21.54 -9.57
C VAL A 32 19.02 21.99 -10.10
N VAL A 33 19.93 21.05 -10.36
CA VAL A 33 21.25 21.37 -10.94
C VAL A 33 21.10 21.95 -12.35
N ALA A 34 20.24 21.38 -13.19
CA ALA A 34 19.97 21.91 -14.52
C ALA A 34 19.39 23.34 -14.48
N ALA A 35 18.42 23.59 -13.61
CA ALA A 35 17.85 24.92 -13.39
C ALA A 35 18.90 25.92 -12.87
N ALA A 36 19.75 25.49 -11.93
CA ALA A 36 20.84 26.31 -11.40
C ALA A 36 21.86 26.70 -12.48
N ILE A 37 22.22 25.78 -13.39
CA ILE A 37 23.12 26.07 -14.51
C ILE A 37 22.52 27.15 -15.42
N VAL A 38 21.25 27.01 -15.81
CA VAL A 38 20.56 27.99 -16.67
C VAL A 38 20.47 29.34 -15.96
N PHE A 39 20.21 29.34 -14.66
CA PHE A 39 20.17 30.56 -13.85
C PHE A 39 21.53 31.26 -13.74
N VAL A 40 22.63 30.52 -13.55
CA VAL A 40 23.98 31.08 -13.53
C VAL A 40 24.37 31.64 -14.91
N LEU A 41 23.99 30.96 -16.00
CA LEU A 41 24.19 31.49 -17.35
C LEU A 41 23.39 32.77 -17.59
N TYR A 42 22.18 32.87 -17.03
CA TYR A 42 21.38 34.08 -17.04
C TYR A 42 22.09 35.24 -16.32
N LEU A 43 22.64 35.00 -15.12
CA LEU A 43 23.35 36.02 -14.33
C LEU A 43 24.65 36.50 -14.98
N ARG A 44 25.27 35.68 -15.84
CA ARG A 44 26.51 36.05 -16.57
C ARG A 44 26.26 36.93 -17.79
N LEU A 45 25.01 37.22 -18.16
CA LEU A 45 24.75 38.13 -19.27
C LEU A 45 25.20 39.56 -18.95
N PRO A 46 25.82 40.26 -19.91
CA PRO A 46 26.21 41.65 -19.74
C PRO A 46 24.98 42.55 -19.59
N TYR A 47 25.11 43.62 -18.81
CA TYR A 47 24.04 44.60 -18.54
C TYR A 47 23.64 45.44 -19.78
N ALA A 48 24.39 45.33 -20.88
CA ALA A 48 24.10 46.06 -22.11
C ALA A 48 22.79 45.56 -22.76
N SER A 49 21.84 46.47 -22.97
CA SER A 49 20.54 46.22 -23.61
C SER A 49 20.66 46.24 -25.13
N THR A 50 21.38 45.26 -25.69
CA THR A 50 21.38 44.99 -27.13
C THR A 50 20.24 44.00 -27.43
N PRO A 51 19.48 44.13 -28.53
CA PRO A 51 18.36 43.23 -28.85
C PRO A 51 18.74 41.73 -28.90
N GLU A 52 20.00 41.41 -29.22
CA GLU A 52 20.51 40.04 -29.21
C GLU A 52 20.65 39.45 -27.80
N ILE A 53 21.00 40.30 -26.82
CA ILE A 53 21.17 39.94 -25.41
C ILE A 53 19.80 39.74 -24.77
N GLU A 54 18.83 40.60 -25.09
CA GLU A 54 17.43 40.45 -24.67
C GLU A 54 16.82 39.14 -25.16
N ARG A 55 17.08 38.76 -26.43
CA ARG A 55 16.63 37.47 -26.97
C ARG A 55 17.24 36.27 -26.23
N LYS A 56 18.52 36.34 -25.86
CA LYS A 56 19.20 35.29 -25.08
C LYS A 56 18.68 35.21 -23.64
N ALA A 57 18.42 36.35 -23.00
CA ALA A 57 17.82 36.43 -21.67
C ALA A 57 16.42 35.80 -21.66
N ASN A 58 15.56 36.16 -22.63
CA ASN A 58 14.24 35.55 -22.79
C ASN A 58 14.32 34.03 -23.04
N LEU A 59 15.29 33.58 -23.83
CA LEU A 59 15.48 32.15 -24.09
C LEU A 59 15.85 31.37 -22.81
N TYR A 60 16.73 31.90 -21.96
CA TYR A 60 17.06 31.26 -20.67
C TYR A 60 15.89 31.28 -19.69
N LEU A 61 15.10 32.35 -19.65
CA LEU A 61 13.89 32.40 -18.81
C LEU A 61 12.86 31.37 -19.24
N VAL A 62 12.60 31.25 -20.55
CA VAL A 62 11.69 30.23 -21.09
C VAL A 62 12.21 28.83 -20.79
N LEU A 63 13.51 28.58 -20.99
CA LEU A 63 14.12 27.28 -20.71
C LEU A 63 13.97 26.91 -19.22
N ASN A 64 14.24 27.85 -18.31
CA ASN A 64 14.10 27.62 -16.87
C ASN A 64 12.63 27.34 -16.49
N SER A 65 11.69 28.06 -17.13
CA SER A 65 10.25 27.86 -16.92
C SER A 65 9.80 26.47 -17.37
N VAL A 66 10.27 26.01 -18.53
CA VAL A 66 9.98 24.67 -19.07
C VAL A 66 10.57 23.58 -18.17
N ILE A 67 11.84 23.70 -17.76
CA ILE A 67 12.48 22.75 -16.85
C ILE A 67 11.70 22.64 -15.53
N THR A 68 11.31 23.78 -14.96
CA THR A 68 10.54 23.82 -13.71
C THR A 68 9.15 23.20 -13.90
N GLY A 69 8.46 23.51 -15.01
CA GLY A 69 7.16 22.93 -15.34
C GLY A 69 7.20 21.41 -15.46
N ILE A 70 8.19 20.88 -16.18
CA ILE A 70 8.41 19.43 -16.31
C ILE A 70 8.69 18.79 -14.94
N CYS A 71 9.53 19.42 -14.12
CA CYS A 71 9.85 18.93 -12.78
C CYS A 71 8.60 18.85 -11.88
N ILE A 72 7.71 19.84 -11.93
CA ILE A 72 6.46 19.84 -11.16
C ILE A 72 5.53 18.72 -11.62
N ILE A 73 5.33 18.56 -12.93
CA ILE A 73 4.47 17.50 -13.49
C ILE A 73 5.02 16.13 -13.09
N PHE A 74 6.32 15.91 -13.25
CA PHE A 74 6.98 14.67 -12.84
C PHE A 74 6.77 14.41 -11.34
N SER A 75 6.99 15.41 -10.50
CA SER A 75 6.86 15.28 -9.04
C SER A 75 5.44 14.92 -8.64
N PHE A 76 4.44 15.54 -9.26
CA PHE A 76 3.04 15.25 -8.99
C PHE A 76 2.68 13.81 -9.36
N ILE A 77 3.03 13.35 -10.56
CA ILE A 77 2.71 12.00 -11.03
C ILE A 77 3.43 10.95 -10.18
N TYR A 78 4.72 11.13 -9.94
CA TYR A 78 5.54 10.16 -9.21
C TYR A 78 5.14 10.06 -7.73
N LEU A 79 4.86 11.18 -7.06
CA LEU A 79 4.44 11.14 -5.66
C LEU A 79 2.99 10.67 -5.49
N SER A 80 2.11 11.00 -6.45
CA SER A 80 0.67 10.70 -6.32
C SER A 80 0.33 9.24 -6.58
N ILE A 81 1.03 8.56 -7.48
CA ILE A 81 0.70 7.19 -7.88
C ILE A 81 1.63 6.18 -7.17
N PRO A 82 2.89 5.96 -7.60
CA PRO A 82 3.69 4.86 -7.07
C PRO A 82 4.05 5.07 -5.59
N TYR A 83 4.45 6.28 -5.19
CA TYR A 83 4.84 6.53 -3.81
C TYR A 83 3.65 6.45 -2.84
N LYS A 84 2.48 6.98 -3.23
CA LYS A 84 1.26 6.92 -2.43
C LYS A 84 0.83 5.47 -2.17
N ARG A 85 0.85 4.61 -3.19
CA ARG A 85 0.49 3.19 -3.06
C ARG A 85 1.44 2.43 -2.14
N VAL A 86 2.76 2.58 -2.35
CA VAL A 86 3.76 1.91 -1.48
C VAL A 86 3.70 2.41 -0.05
N ARG A 87 3.45 3.72 0.16
CA ARG A 87 3.27 4.27 1.51
C ARG A 87 2.03 3.71 2.20
N ALA A 88 0.92 3.55 1.48
CA ALA A 88 -0.30 2.96 2.00
C ALA A 88 -0.10 1.49 2.37
N TYR A 89 0.55 0.71 1.51
CA TYR A 89 0.88 -0.69 1.78
C TYR A 89 1.81 -0.84 3.00
N PHE A 90 2.85 -0.02 3.10
CA PHE A 90 3.73 0.00 4.27
C PHE A 90 2.96 0.33 5.55
N LYS A 91 2.04 1.30 5.50
CA LYS A 91 1.20 1.67 6.66
C LYS A 91 0.33 0.48 7.10
N LEU A 92 -0.28 -0.22 6.14
CA LEU A 92 -1.05 -1.43 6.43
C LEU A 92 -0.21 -2.50 7.13
N LEU A 93 1.01 -2.77 6.66
CA LEU A 93 1.89 -3.74 7.32
C LEU A 93 2.32 -3.30 8.73
N ASP A 94 2.52 -2.00 8.95
CA ASP A 94 2.83 -1.43 10.26
C ASP A 94 1.64 -1.53 11.23
N ASP A 95 0.43 -1.27 10.73
CA ASP A 95 -0.83 -1.42 11.46
C ASP A 95 -1.08 -2.90 11.80
N ILE A 96 -0.81 -3.84 10.89
CA ILE A 96 -0.90 -5.29 11.14
C ILE A 96 0.09 -5.77 12.21
N LYS A 97 1.29 -5.17 12.24
CA LYS A 97 2.33 -5.54 13.20
C LYS A 97 1.99 -5.07 14.62
N THR A 98 1.46 -3.86 14.76
CA THR A 98 1.20 -3.21 16.05
C THR A 98 -0.23 -3.39 16.56
N GLY A 99 -1.18 -3.62 15.65
CA GLY A 99 -2.60 -3.64 15.91
C GLY A 99 -3.11 -4.87 16.65
N GLN A 100 -4.28 -4.72 17.27
CA GLN A 100 -4.97 -5.81 17.96
C GLN A 100 -5.49 -6.85 16.98
N LYS A 101 -5.15 -8.11 17.22
CA LYS A 101 -5.52 -9.24 16.36
C LYS A 101 -6.73 -9.95 16.96
N ILE A 102 -7.76 -10.19 16.15
CA ILE A 102 -9.00 -10.82 16.57
C ILE A 102 -9.06 -12.21 15.93
N LYS A 103 -9.14 -13.25 16.76
CA LYS A 103 -9.34 -14.64 16.35
C LYS A 103 -10.84 -14.91 16.27
N ASN A 104 -11.31 -15.41 15.13
CA ASN A 104 -12.70 -15.77 14.89
C ASN A 104 -12.78 -17.20 14.34
N VAL A 105 -13.93 -17.84 14.55
CA VAL A 105 -14.28 -19.13 13.96
C VAL A 105 -15.52 -18.93 13.12
N SER A 106 -15.47 -19.35 11.85
CA SER A 106 -16.59 -19.14 10.92
C SER A 106 -16.57 -20.20 9.82
N THR A 107 -17.70 -20.34 9.13
CA THR A 107 -17.82 -21.25 7.99
C THR A 107 -17.44 -20.53 6.71
N PHE A 108 -16.52 -21.09 5.93
CA PHE A 108 -16.13 -20.55 4.64
C PHE A 108 -17.23 -20.79 3.59
N ILE A 109 -17.57 -19.77 2.81
CA ILE A 109 -18.55 -19.89 1.71
C ILE A 109 -17.81 -19.94 0.38
N GLN A 110 -17.16 -18.83 0.05
CA GLN A 110 -16.58 -18.60 -1.27
C GLN A 110 -15.53 -17.51 -1.20
N ASN A 111 -14.63 -17.54 -2.16
CA ASN A 111 -13.77 -16.43 -2.45
C ASN A 111 -14.34 -15.62 -3.62
N ASP A 112 -14.34 -14.31 -3.50
CA ASP A 112 -14.65 -13.40 -4.58
C ASP A 112 -13.37 -13.02 -5.32
N GLU A 113 -13.37 -13.24 -6.63
CA GLU A 113 -12.26 -12.88 -7.53
C GLU A 113 -12.19 -11.37 -7.79
N SER A 114 -13.23 -10.62 -7.44
CA SER A 114 -13.25 -9.18 -7.59
C SER A 114 -12.15 -8.51 -6.75
N ILE A 115 -11.55 -7.46 -7.31
CA ILE A 115 -10.53 -6.67 -6.63
C ILE A 115 -11.21 -5.42 -6.07
N THR A 116 -11.11 -5.23 -4.76
CA THR A 116 -11.60 -4.05 -4.06
C THR A 116 -10.42 -3.22 -3.58
N GLU A 117 -10.39 -1.93 -3.91
CA GLU A 117 -9.36 -1.01 -3.42
C GLU A 117 -9.82 -0.34 -2.11
N ILE A 118 -9.08 -0.55 -1.03
CA ILE A 118 -9.33 0.09 0.27
C ILE A 118 -8.05 0.79 0.71
N GLY A 119 -8.11 2.11 0.88
CA GLY A 119 -6.96 2.89 1.35
C GLY A 119 -5.76 2.93 0.39
N ASN A 120 -5.96 2.73 -0.91
CA ASN A 120 -4.92 2.56 -1.95
C ASN A 120 -4.15 1.23 -1.87
N VAL A 121 -4.74 0.21 -1.23
CA VAL A 121 -4.27 -1.17 -1.24
C VAL A 121 -5.35 -2.03 -1.89
N ASP A 122 -4.93 -2.98 -2.74
CA ASP A 122 -5.84 -3.85 -3.49
C ASP A 122 -6.07 -5.14 -2.69
N PHE A 123 -7.33 -5.53 -2.51
CA PHE A 123 -7.70 -6.75 -1.80
C PHE A 123 -8.65 -7.61 -2.65
N HIS A 124 -8.54 -8.92 -2.47
CA HIS A 124 -9.61 -9.87 -2.73
C HIS A 124 -10.52 -9.97 -1.51
N THR A 125 -11.74 -10.48 -1.71
CA THR A 125 -12.70 -10.66 -0.63
C THR A 125 -12.99 -12.13 -0.40
N MET A 126 -12.72 -12.61 0.81
CA MET A 126 -13.16 -13.91 1.29
C MET A 126 -14.48 -13.75 2.04
N VAL A 127 -15.51 -14.51 1.66
CA VAL A 127 -16.83 -14.46 2.29
C VAL A 127 -16.98 -15.63 3.26
N VAL A 128 -17.26 -15.30 4.53
CA VAL A 128 -17.50 -16.28 5.60
C VAL A 128 -18.87 -16.07 6.23
N LEU A 129 -19.46 -17.14 6.78
CA LEU A 129 -20.65 -17.08 7.64
C LEU A 129 -20.23 -17.04 9.10
N GLU A 130 -20.54 -15.94 9.76
CA GLU A 130 -20.31 -15.74 11.19
C GLU A 130 -21.64 -15.69 11.92
N TRP A 131 -21.74 -16.36 13.07
CA TRP A 131 -22.92 -16.30 13.92
C TRP A 131 -22.95 -14.96 14.66
N SER A 132 -24.03 -14.20 14.49
CA SER A 132 -24.23 -12.93 15.19
C SER A 132 -25.03 -13.14 16.47
N ASN A 133 -24.39 -12.97 17.63
CA ASN A 133 -25.07 -13.05 18.92
C ASN A 133 -26.18 -11.99 19.10
N LYS A 134 -26.14 -10.89 18.34
CA LYS A 134 -27.13 -9.80 18.44
C LYS A 134 -28.40 -10.10 17.67
N THR A 135 -28.27 -10.62 16.45
CA THR A 135 -29.40 -10.88 15.56
C THR A 135 -29.87 -12.34 15.62
N GLN A 136 -29.09 -13.22 16.27
CA GLN A 136 -29.36 -14.67 16.34
C GLN A 136 -29.48 -15.30 14.93
N GLU A 137 -28.71 -14.78 13.98
CA GLU A 137 -28.71 -15.22 12.58
C GLU A 137 -27.28 -15.33 12.05
N PHE A 138 -27.07 -16.20 11.06
CA PHE A 138 -25.80 -16.29 10.34
C PHE A 138 -25.68 -15.11 9.37
N MET A 139 -24.68 -14.26 9.63
CA MET A 139 -24.37 -13.10 8.80
C MET A 139 -23.17 -13.38 7.90
N ARG A 140 -23.24 -12.91 6.66
CA ARG A 140 -22.08 -12.92 5.76
C ARG A 140 -21.12 -11.82 6.17
N ARG A 141 -19.86 -12.19 6.41
CA ARG A 141 -18.76 -11.27 6.67
C ARG A 141 -17.76 -11.34 5.53
N ASN A 142 -17.39 -10.16 5.05
CA ASN A 142 -16.36 -9.98 4.06
C ASN A 142 -15.02 -9.77 4.78
N VAL A 143 -14.07 -10.67 4.51
CA VAL A 143 -12.71 -10.61 5.02
C VAL A 143 -11.79 -10.24 3.87
N LEU A 144 -10.93 -9.25 4.07
CA LEU A 144 -10.03 -8.73 3.06
C LEU A 144 -8.77 -9.60 3.00
N VAL A 145 -8.43 -10.08 1.81
CA VAL A 145 -7.21 -10.84 1.53
C VAL A 145 -6.34 -10.01 0.61
N ASP A 146 -5.09 -9.78 0.98
CA ASP A 146 -4.16 -9.00 0.16
C ASP A 146 -3.97 -9.62 -1.23
N LYS A 147 -4.11 -8.82 -2.28
CA LYS A 147 -3.97 -9.24 -3.68
C LYS A 147 -2.59 -9.83 -3.98
N GLU A 148 -1.54 -9.37 -3.29
CA GLU A 148 -0.19 -9.89 -3.50
C GLU A 148 0.03 -11.27 -2.88
N LYS A 149 -0.92 -11.78 -2.11
CA LYS A 149 -0.82 -13.05 -1.38
C LYS A 149 -1.76 -14.10 -1.96
N PRO A 150 -1.37 -15.39 -1.89
CA PRO A 150 -2.22 -16.45 -2.41
C PRO A 150 -3.52 -16.52 -1.61
N MET A 151 -4.63 -16.67 -2.34
CA MET A 151 -5.93 -16.79 -1.72
C MET A 151 -6.07 -18.15 -1.01
N PRO A 152 -6.74 -18.23 0.16
CA PRO A 152 -6.94 -19.49 0.85
C PRO A 152 -7.66 -20.52 -0.03
N ALA A 153 -7.03 -21.68 -0.25
CA ALA A 153 -7.62 -22.81 -0.97
C ALA A 153 -8.55 -23.63 -0.05
N LEU A 154 -9.68 -23.04 0.31
CA LEU A 154 -10.71 -23.63 1.17
C LEU A 154 -11.90 -24.12 0.35
N LYS A 155 -12.62 -25.12 0.85
CA LYS A 155 -13.86 -25.61 0.24
C LYS A 155 -15.07 -24.99 0.94
N ASN A 156 -16.13 -24.75 0.17
CA ASN A 156 -17.39 -24.26 0.71
C ASN A 156 -17.90 -25.23 1.79
N GLY A 157 -18.21 -24.70 2.97
CA GLY A 157 -18.64 -25.47 4.14
C GLY A 157 -17.52 -25.76 5.15
N ASP A 158 -16.25 -25.50 4.82
CA ASP A 158 -15.14 -25.70 5.76
C ASP A 158 -15.26 -24.77 6.96
N ILE A 159 -15.15 -25.32 8.18
CA ILE A 159 -15.08 -24.52 9.41
C ILE A 159 -13.64 -24.07 9.60
N ILE A 160 -13.42 -22.75 9.54
CA ILE A 160 -12.10 -22.16 9.64
C ILE A 160 -11.96 -21.35 10.92
N THR A 161 -10.77 -21.47 11.51
CA THR A 161 -10.28 -20.55 12.53
C THR A 161 -9.34 -19.57 11.86
N TYR A 162 -9.62 -18.28 11.96
CA TYR A 162 -8.84 -17.25 11.29
C TYR A 162 -8.60 -16.04 12.19
N VAL A 163 -7.50 -15.35 11.93
CA VAL A 163 -7.09 -14.16 12.66
C VAL A 163 -7.14 -12.97 11.72
N THR A 164 -7.80 -11.90 12.17
CA THR A 164 -7.96 -10.66 11.40
C THR A 164 -7.46 -9.46 12.18
N HIS A 165 -7.01 -8.45 11.44
CA HIS A 165 -6.82 -7.10 11.95
C HIS A 165 -7.48 -6.12 10.97
N SER A 166 -8.39 -5.27 11.45
CA SER A 166 -9.15 -4.33 10.60
C SER A 166 -9.79 -4.99 9.37
N ASN A 167 -10.37 -6.18 9.56
CA ASN A 167 -10.92 -7.07 8.53
C ASN A 167 -9.92 -7.67 7.53
N VAL A 168 -8.62 -7.39 7.64
CA VAL A 168 -7.57 -8.04 6.83
C VAL A 168 -7.21 -9.39 7.42
N LEU A 169 -7.17 -10.43 6.59
CA LEU A 169 -6.80 -11.78 6.94
C LEU A 169 -5.30 -11.87 7.21
N LEU A 170 -4.91 -12.33 8.40
CA LEU A 170 -3.52 -12.49 8.80
C LEU A 170 -3.06 -13.95 8.80
N SER A 171 -3.93 -14.83 9.28
CA SER A 171 -3.70 -16.26 9.32
C SER A 171 -5.01 -17.02 9.34
N TYR A 172 -5.01 -18.24 8.82
CA TYR A 172 -6.17 -19.12 8.80
C TYR A 172 -5.76 -20.57 9.03
N GLY A 173 -6.69 -21.41 9.44
CA GLY A 173 -6.52 -22.85 9.52
C GLY A 173 -7.89 -23.51 9.58
N LEU A 174 -7.95 -24.76 9.14
CA LEU A 174 -9.13 -25.59 9.41
C LEU A 174 -9.25 -25.79 10.92
N LYS A 175 -10.48 -25.79 11.43
CA LYS A 175 -10.74 -26.25 12.79
C LYS A 175 -10.48 -27.76 12.79
N SER A 176 -9.37 -28.20 13.40
CA SER A 176 -9.16 -29.61 13.70
C SER A 176 -10.13 -30.02 14.80
N ASP A 177 -10.72 -31.21 14.68
CA ASP A 177 -11.66 -31.76 15.67
C ASP A 177 -11.02 -31.92 17.07
N ASP A 178 -9.70 -31.89 17.17
CA ASP A 178 -8.95 -31.95 18.43
C ASP A 178 -9.19 -30.72 19.36
N ASP A 179 -9.63 -29.57 18.82
CA ASP A 179 -9.95 -28.37 19.63
C ASP A 179 -11.42 -28.35 20.11
N VAL A 180 -12.25 -29.35 19.77
CA VAL A 180 -13.67 -29.38 20.12
C VAL A 180 -13.93 -29.99 21.50
N PHE A 181 -12.97 -30.71 22.08
CA PHE A 181 -13.12 -31.39 23.38
C PHE A 181 -12.36 -30.75 24.55
N GLU A 182 -11.51 -29.74 24.34
CA GLU A 182 -10.78 -29.08 25.45
C GLU A 182 -11.62 -28.02 26.21
N GLU A 183 -12.79 -27.60 25.70
CA GLU A 183 -13.69 -26.65 26.40
C GLU A 183 -14.77 -27.31 27.28
N LEU A 184 -14.73 -28.63 27.50
CA LEU A 184 -15.70 -29.34 28.36
C LEU A 184 -15.12 -30.05 29.59
N GLU A 185 -13.88 -29.77 29.98
CA GLU A 185 -13.38 -30.12 31.33
C GLU A 185 -13.03 -28.86 32.14
N VAL A 186 -14.05 -28.16 32.63
CA VAL A 186 -13.97 -27.61 33.99
C VAL A 186 -14.78 -28.55 34.87
N LYS A 187 -14.08 -29.55 35.40
CA LYS A 187 -14.54 -30.39 36.51
C LYS A 187 -14.76 -29.52 37.75
N GLU A 188 -15.80 -29.92 38.48
CA GLU A 188 -16.35 -29.46 39.78
C GLU A 188 -15.44 -28.63 40.71
#